data_AF-A0A8T3WM50-F1
#
_entry.id   AF-A0A8T3WM50-F1
#
_cell.length_a   1.000
_cell.length_b   1.000
_cell.length_c   1.000
_cell.angle_alpha   90.00
_cell.angle_beta   90.00
_cell.angle_gamma   90.00
#
_symmetry.space_group_name_H-M   'P 1'
#
loop_
_entity.id
_entity.type
_entity.pdbx_description
1 polymer ?
#
loop_
_entity_poly.entity_id
_entity_poly.type
_entity_poly.pdbx_seq_one_letter_code
_entity_poly.pdbx_strand_id
1 'polypeptide(L)'
;MSKDIITKSLVEKCLDVNGPFNFSHLEYASPIRFNIDKLQYVPEVGHIIISELSLLLEDLTSVGGVASGGDPWAMGLSTLHNIPWFSVKKDGNILGTIYGERVGVIE
;
A
#
# COMPACT_ATOMS: atom_id res chain seq x y z
N MET A 1 8.37 21.12 -0.18
CA MET A 1 9.40 20.54 -1.05
C MET A 1 9.26 19.02 -1.26
N SER A 2 8.74 18.22 -0.30
CA SER A 2 8.56 16.76 -0.48
C SER A 2 7.46 16.37 -1.49
N LYS A 3 6.30 17.03 -1.45
CA LYS A 3 5.10 16.64 -2.23
C LYS A 3 5.28 16.68 -3.76
N ASP A 4 6.03 17.65 -4.28
CA ASP A 4 6.23 17.79 -5.74
C ASP A 4 7.10 16.66 -6.29
N ILE A 5 8.11 16.24 -5.53
CA ILE A 5 9.01 15.14 -5.89
C ILE A 5 8.27 13.80 -5.90
N ILE A 6 7.43 13.58 -4.88
CA ILE A 6 6.56 12.39 -4.81
C ILE A 6 5.62 12.38 -6.01
N THR A 7 4.88 13.48 -6.22
CA THR A 7 3.86 13.57 -7.27
C THR A 7 4.48 13.33 -8.65
N LYS A 8 5.63 13.96 -8.93
CA LYS A 8 6.35 13.76 -10.19
C LYS A 8 6.76 12.29 -10.37
N SER A 9 7.37 11.69 -9.34
CA SER A 9 7.82 10.29 -9.42
C SER A 9 6.66 9.31 -9.57
N LEU A 10 5.54 9.59 -8.90
CA LEU A 10 4.31 8.81 -9.03
C LEU A 10 3.72 8.87 -10.43
N VAL A 11 3.66 10.07 -11.02
CA VAL A 11 3.18 10.26 -12.39
C VAL A 11 4.11 9.59 -13.40
N GLU A 12 5.43 9.76 -13.25
CA GLU A 12 6.40 9.26 -14.24
C GLU A 12 6.57 7.74 -14.19
N LYS A 13 6.52 7.14 -13.00
CA LYS A 13 6.91 5.74 -12.80
C LYS A 13 5.74 4.81 -12.45
N CYS A 14 4.66 5.33 -11.89
CA CYS A 14 3.56 4.51 -11.36
C CYS A 14 2.21 4.73 -12.07
N LEU A 15 2.11 5.71 -12.97
CA LEU A 15 0.88 5.97 -13.72
C LEU A 15 0.87 5.20 -15.04
N ASP A 16 -0.12 4.33 -15.21
CA ASP A 16 -0.45 3.75 -16.51
C ASP A 16 -1.37 4.73 -17.26
N VAL A 17 -1.05 5.03 -18.52
CA VAL A 17 -1.81 5.95 -19.39
C VAL A 17 -2.23 5.27 -20.69
N ASN A 18 -3.18 5.86 -21.41
CA ASN A 18 -3.67 5.42 -22.72
C ASN A 18 -4.32 4.02 -22.74
N GLY A 19 -4.90 3.58 -21.63
CA GLY A 19 -5.64 2.32 -21.57
C GLY A 19 -7.15 2.55 -21.53
N PRO A 20 -7.98 1.58 -21.92
CA PRO A 20 -9.29 1.42 -21.31
C PRO A 20 -9.12 0.59 -20.03
N PHE A 21 -8.80 1.25 -18.90
CA PHE A 21 -8.71 0.57 -17.62
C PHE A 21 -10.11 0.39 -17.02
N ASN A 22 -10.61 -0.84 -17.06
CA ASN A 22 -11.91 -1.18 -16.48
C ASN A 22 -11.77 -1.42 -14.97
N PHE A 23 -12.64 -0.78 -14.20
CA PHE A 23 -12.75 -0.98 -12.76
C PHE A 23 -14.16 -1.46 -12.46
N SER A 24 -14.28 -2.45 -11.56
CA SER A 24 -15.57 -3.08 -11.23
C SER A 24 -16.64 -2.13 -10.68
N HIS A 25 -16.23 -0.94 -10.22
CA HIS A 25 -17.11 0.08 -9.63
C HIS A 25 -17.36 1.27 -10.56
N LEU A 26 -16.78 1.28 -11.77
CA LEU A 26 -16.97 2.36 -12.74
C LEU A 26 -17.82 1.87 -13.90
N GLU A 27 -18.78 2.69 -14.32
CA GLU A 27 -19.59 2.45 -15.53
C GLU A 27 -18.75 2.61 -16.81
N TYR A 28 -17.65 3.37 -16.75
CA TYR A 28 -16.78 3.67 -17.88
C TYR A 28 -15.32 3.33 -17.58
N ALA A 29 -14.59 2.92 -18.62
CA ALA A 29 -13.16 2.68 -18.53
C ALA A 29 -12.40 4.00 -18.30
N SER A 30 -11.49 4.02 -17.33
CA SER A 30 -10.62 5.17 -17.11
C SER A 30 -9.48 5.17 -18.15
N PRO A 31 -9.09 6.33 -18.71
CA PRO A 31 -7.92 6.46 -19.58
C PRO A 31 -6.59 6.30 -18.84
N ILE A 32 -6.63 6.41 -17.50
CA ILE A 32 -5.47 6.34 -16.61
C ILE A 32 -5.73 5.39 -15.44
N ARG A 33 -4.67 4.76 -14.95
CA ARG A 33 -4.72 3.97 -13.72
C ARG A 33 -3.44 4.17 -12.94
N PHE A 34 -3.59 4.40 -11.65
CA PHE A 34 -2.46 4.33 -10.74
C PHE A 34 -2.10 2.86 -10.47
N ASN A 35 -0.89 2.47 -10.85
CA ASN A 35 -0.42 1.10 -10.74
C ASN A 35 0.52 0.97 -9.53
N ILE A 36 -0.07 0.58 -8.41
CA ILE A 36 0.63 0.46 -7.14
C ILE A 36 1.72 -0.62 -7.18
N ASP A 37 1.59 -1.64 -8.04
CA ASP A 37 2.58 -2.71 -8.19
C ASP A 37 3.91 -2.17 -8.75
N LYS A 38 3.90 -1.03 -9.44
CA LYS A 38 5.11 -0.40 -9.95
C LYS A 38 5.92 0.32 -8.87
N LEU A 39 5.38 0.55 -7.68
CA LEU A 39 6.11 1.21 -6.59
C LEU A 39 7.29 0.39 -6.08
N GLN A 40 7.29 -0.94 -6.28
CA GLN A 40 8.44 -1.78 -6.00
C GLN A 40 9.70 -1.36 -6.80
N TYR A 41 9.52 -0.72 -7.95
CA TYR A 41 10.60 -0.20 -8.79
C TYR A 41 11.01 1.24 -8.41
N VAL A 42 10.38 1.81 -7.39
CA VAL A 42 10.57 3.19 -6.92
C VAL A 42 10.60 3.23 -5.38
N PRO A 43 11.52 2.50 -4.72
CA PRO A 43 11.54 2.35 -3.27
C PRO A 43 11.66 3.68 -2.53
N GLU A 44 12.32 4.68 -3.12
CA GLU A 44 12.43 6.03 -2.57
C GLU A 44 11.07 6.70 -2.38
N VAL A 45 10.13 6.48 -3.32
CA VAL A 45 8.76 7.03 -3.21
C VAL A 45 7.95 6.25 -2.20
N GLY A 46 8.11 4.92 -2.16
CA GLY A 46 7.47 4.07 -1.15
C GLY A 46 7.79 4.53 0.28
N HIS A 47 9.07 4.78 0.58
CA HIS A 47 9.49 5.29 1.90
C HIS A 47 8.90 6.65 2.24
N ILE A 48 8.83 7.58 1.27
CA ILE A 48 8.25 8.91 1.53
C ILE A 48 6.74 8.79 1.78
N ILE A 49 6.02 7.96 1.02
CA ILE A 49 4.59 7.73 1.25
C ILE A 49 4.34 7.14 2.64
N ILE A 50 5.11 6.12 3.04
CA ILE A 50 5.01 5.52 4.38
C ILE A 50 5.27 6.58 5.47
N SER A 51 6.29 7.41 5.29
CA SER A 51 6.61 8.50 6.22
C SER A 51 5.47 9.53 6.31
N GLU A 52 4.91 9.99 5.18
CA GLU A 52 3.80 10.94 5.18
C GLU A 52 2.52 10.34 5.78
N LEU A 53 2.26 9.04 5.53
CA LEU A 53 1.15 8.32 6.17
C LEU A 53 1.34 8.21 7.68
N SER A 54 2.57 7.98 8.15
CA SER A 54 2.88 7.89 9.58
C SER A 54 2.52 9.16 10.36
N LEU A 55 2.64 10.32 9.72
CA LEU A 55 2.30 11.61 10.32
C LEU A 55 0.79 11.81 10.51
N LEU A 56 -0.03 11.02 9.82
CA LEU A 56 -1.50 11.08 9.90
C LEU A 56 -2.07 10.07 10.89
N LEU A 57 -1.24 9.15 11.41
CA LEU A 57 -1.67 8.00 12.18
C LEU A 57 -1.14 8.13 13.61
N GLU A 58 -2.01 8.50 14.54
CA GLU A 58 -1.70 8.59 15.97
C GLU A 58 -2.18 7.31 16.69
N ASP A 59 -1.44 6.88 17.72
CA ASP A 59 -1.79 5.78 18.64
C ASP A 59 -2.14 4.42 17.98
N LEU A 60 -1.49 4.09 16.86
CA LEU A 60 -1.63 2.77 16.27
C LEU A 60 -0.99 1.69 17.15
N THR A 61 -1.75 0.62 17.41
CA THR A 61 -1.26 -0.58 18.10
C THR A 61 -0.98 -1.74 17.14
N SER A 62 -1.52 -1.68 15.92
CA SER A 62 -1.28 -2.64 14.84
C SER A 62 -1.70 -2.06 13.50
N VAL A 63 -1.29 -2.68 12.39
CA VAL A 63 -1.68 -2.28 11.03
C VAL A 63 -2.03 -3.47 10.14
N GLY A 64 -3.15 -3.37 9.42
CA GLY A 64 -3.60 -4.40 8.49
C GLY A 64 -3.36 -4.03 7.02
N GLY A 65 -2.74 -4.91 6.25
CA GLY A 65 -2.62 -4.80 4.79
C GLY A 65 -3.73 -5.57 4.09
N VAL A 66 -4.47 -4.95 3.17
CA VAL A 66 -5.53 -5.64 2.42
C VAL A 66 -4.96 -6.23 1.13
N ALA A 67 -4.95 -7.56 1.05
CA ALA A 67 -4.45 -8.36 -0.07
C ALA A 67 -3.00 -8.02 -0.46
N SER A 68 -2.50 -8.67 -1.52
CA SER A 68 -1.11 -8.55 -1.98
C SER A 68 -0.65 -7.12 -2.24
N GLY A 69 -1.56 -6.19 -2.57
CA GLY A 69 -1.23 -4.78 -2.79
C GLY A 69 -1.09 -3.96 -1.51
N GLY A 70 -1.74 -4.37 -0.40
CA GLY A 70 -1.73 -3.68 0.88
C GLY A 70 -0.58 -4.12 1.80
N ASP A 71 -0.15 -5.37 1.70
CA ASP A 71 0.87 -5.97 2.58
C ASP A 71 2.18 -5.15 2.66
N PRO A 72 2.78 -4.65 1.55
CA PRO A 72 4.02 -3.89 1.63
C PRO A 72 3.89 -2.58 2.43
N TRP A 73 2.72 -1.94 2.40
CA TRP A 73 2.45 -0.70 3.13
C TRP A 73 2.30 -0.96 4.62
N ALA A 74 1.58 -2.02 4.98
CA ALA A 74 1.41 -2.44 6.36
C ALA A 74 2.77 -2.82 6.98
N MET A 75 3.62 -3.55 6.24
CA MET A 75 4.99 -3.86 6.65
C MET A 75 5.83 -2.60 6.89
N GLY A 76 5.75 -1.63 5.97
CA GLY A 76 6.46 -0.36 6.08
C GLY A 76 6.08 0.43 7.33
N LEU A 77 4.78 0.59 7.57
CA LEU A 77 4.26 1.28 8.77
C LEU A 77 4.60 0.52 10.05
N SER A 78 4.48 -0.80 10.04
CA SER A 78 4.85 -1.67 11.17
C SER A 78 6.30 -1.50 11.58
N THR A 79 7.20 -1.46 10.60
CA THR A 79 8.63 -1.24 10.83
C THR A 79 8.89 0.16 11.42
N LEU A 80 8.22 1.18 10.88
CA LEU A 80 8.43 2.57 11.29
C LEU A 80 7.91 2.86 12.71
N HIS A 81 6.75 2.32 13.06
CA HIS A 81 6.11 2.54 14.37
C HIS A 81 6.46 1.46 15.40
N ASN A 82 7.21 0.42 15.00
CA ASN A 82 7.50 -0.76 15.81
C ASN A 82 6.23 -1.44 16.36
N ILE A 83 5.23 -1.62 15.50
CA ILE A 83 3.94 -2.25 15.84
C ILE A 83 3.74 -3.52 15.00
N PRO A 84 2.96 -4.50 15.46
CA PRO A 84 2.64 -5.68 14.66
C PRO A 84 1.81 -5.32 13.41
N TRP A 85 1.94 -6.14 12.36
CA TRP A 85 1.06 -6.08 11.19
C TRP A 85 0.37 -7.42 10.90
N PHE A 86 -0.63 -7.39 10.03
CA PHE A 86 -1.31 -8.59 9.54
C PHE A 86 -1.81 -8.40 8.11
N SER A 87 -2.00 -9.51 7.39
CA SER A 87 -2.55 -9.51 6.02
C SER A 87 -4.01 -9.92 6.05
N VAL A 88 -4.88 -9.10 5.47
CA VAL A 88 -6.31 -9.40 5.29
C VAL A 88 -6.51 -9.91 3.86
N LYS A 89 -6.93 -11.16 3.72
CA LYS A 89 -7.16 -11.79 2.42
C LYS A 89 -8.50 -11.36 1.82
N LYS A 90 -8.64 -11.57 0.50
CA LYS A 90 -9.82 -11.14 -0.28
C LYS A 90 -11.12 -11.84 0.16
N ASP A 91 -11.00 -13.00 0.78
CA ASP A 91 -12.10 -13.77 1.36
C ASP A 91 -12.47 -13.32 2.78
N GLY A 92 -11.81 -12.27 3.31
CA GLY A 92 -12.01 -11.76 4.67
C GLY A 92 -11.16 -12.46 5.72
N ASN A 93 -10.45 -13.54 5.38
CA ASN A 93 -9.61 -14.25 6.33
C ASN A 93 -8.38 -13.41 6.70
N ILE A 94 -8.06 -13.37 8.00
CA ILE A 94 -6.87 -12.67 8.50
C ILE A 94 -5.72 -13.67 8.63
N LEU A 95 -4.68 -13.46 7.85
CA LEU A 95 -3.39 -14.11 8.03
C LEU A 95 -2.52 -13.22 8.91
N GLY A 96 -2.50 -13.54 10.20
CA GLY A 96 -1.64 -12.89 11.18
C GLY A 96 -0.17 -13.11 10.80
N THR A 97 0.54 -12.01 10.57
CA THR A 97 1.98 -12.06 10.25
C THR A 97 2.71 -11.08 11.15
N ILE A 98 3.04 -11.49 12.38
CA ILE A 98 3.75 -10.61 13.32
C ILE A 98 5.23 -10.61 12.91
N TYR A 99 5.75 -9.43 12.55
CA TYR A 99 7.16 -9.23 12.14
C TYR A 99 7.63 -10.15 11.00
N GLY A 100 6.73 -10.52 10.07
CA GLY A 100 7.06 -11.41 8.96
C GLY A 100 7.01 -12.90 9.32
N GLU A 101 6.81 -13.25 10.60
CA GLU A 101 6.55 -14.62 11.00
C GLU A 101 5.06 -14.94 10.91
N ARG A 102 4.75 -16.07 10.29
CA ARG A 102 3.38 -16.52 10.08
C ARG A 102 2.85 -17.11 11.38
N VAL A 103 1.89 -16.43 12.01
CA VAL A 103 1.41 -16.79 13.35
C VAL A 103 0.13 -17.65 13.32
N GLY A 104 -0.50 -17.77 12.15
CA GLY A 104 -1.70 -18.58 11.94
C GLY A 104 -2.82 -17.81 11.25
N VAL A 105 -3.96 -18.48 11.07
CA VAL A 105 -5.23 -17.84 10.71
C VAL A 105 -5.90 -17.42 12.01
N ILE A 106 -6.29 -16.15 12.11
CA ILE A 106 -7.12 -15.68 13.23
C ILE A 106 -8.57 -15.83 12.78
N GLU A 107 -9.30 -16.76 13.40
CA GLU A 107 -10.74 -16.95 13.22
C GLU A 107 -11.55 -15.93 14.04
#